data_AF-A0A9W6P123-F1
#
_entry.id   AF-A0A9W6P123-F1
#
_cell.length_a   1.000
_cell.length_b   1.000
_cell.length_c   1.000
_cell.angle_alpha   90.00
_cell.angle_beta   90.00
_cell.angle_gamma   90.00
#
_symmetry.space_group_name_H-M   'P 1'
#
loop_
_entity.id
_entity.type
_entity.pdbx_description
1 polymer ?
#
loop_
_entity_poly.entity_id
_entity_poly.type
_entity_poly.pdbx_seq_one_letter_code
_entity_poly.pdbx_strand_id
1 'polypeptide(L)'
;MTDRPHGVPPAELDDDTLRREMTHLHETRHDTVLGGSEDALEVHTRRMLELEAEFLRRFPSEAAPDPRRTRAGSREEAGRPVPGSG
;
A
#
# COMPACT_ATOMS: atom_id res chain seq x y z
N MET A 1 -17.48 3.98 -25.77
CA MET A 1 -16.87 5.16 -25.11
C MET A 1 -16.00 4.61 -24.00
N THR A 2 -14.69 4.83 -24.09
CA THR A 2 -13.71 4.21 -23.20
C THR A 2 -13.90 4.74 -21.79
N ASP A 3 -14.52 3.94 -20.94
CA ASP A 3 -14.48 4.11 -19.51
C ASP A 3 -13.00 4.01 -19.08
N ARG A 4 -12.35 5.16 -18.87
CA ARG A 4 -11.09 5.23 -18.11
C ARG A 4 -11.37 5.90 -16.77
N PRO A 5 -12.01 5.21 -15.81
CA PRO A 5 -12.31 5.78 -14.51
C PRO A 5 -11.07 5.89 -13.59
N HIS A 6 -9.85 5.60 -14.05
CA HIS A 6 -8.71 5.33 -13.16
C HIS A 6 -7.38 5.95 -13.62
N GLY A 7 -7.31 7.28 -13.75
CA GLY A 7 -6.03 8.01 -13.86
C GLY A 7 -5.04 7.51 -14.93
N VAL A 8 -3.77 7.91 -14.80
CA VAL A 8 -2.66 7.35 -15.59
C VAL A 8 -2.27 6.00 -14.96
N PRO A 9 -2.02 4.92 -15.75
CA PRO A 9 -1.58 3.64 -15.19
C PRO A 9 -0.35 3.80 -14.29
N PRO A 10 -0.25 3.10 -13.15
CA PRO A 10 0.89 3.25 -12.23
C PRO A 10 2.25 3.03 -12.90
N ALA A 11 2.32 2.08 -13.84
CA ALA A 11 3.53 1.77 -14.60
C ALA A 11 4.02 2.94 -15.48
N GLU A 12 3.14 3.90 -15.81
CA GLU A 12 3.44 5.08 -16.61
C GLU A 12 3.75 6.32 -15.76
N LEU A 13 3.50 6.27 -14.44
CA LEU A 13 3.86 7.36 -13.53
C LEU A 13 5.36 7.43 -13.34
N ASP A 14 5.90 8.64 -13.16
CA ASP A 14 7.23 8.82 -12.59
C ASP A 14 7.24 8.50 -11.08
N ASP A 15 8.43 8.35 -10.52
CA ASP A 15 8.64 7.89 -9.15
C ASP A 15 8.14 8.89 -8.07
N ASP A 16 8.20 10.20 -8.35
CA ASP A 16 7.73 11.23 -7.42
C ASP A 16 6.20 11.30 -7.43
N THR A 17 5.60 11.23 -8.61
CA THR A 17 4.14 11.20 -8.79
C THR A 17 3.54 9.94 -8.17
N LEU A 18 4.15 8.77 -8.38
CA LEU A 18 3.72 7.51 -7.77
C LEU A 18 3.67 7.61 -6.25
N ARG A 19 4.73 8.12 -5.62
CA ARG A 19 4.79 8.31 -4.16
C ARG A 19 3.72 9.29 -3.68
N ARG A 20 3.59 10.44 -4.34
CA ARG A 20 2.62 11.47 -3.99
C ARG A 20 1.18 10.96 -4.07
N GLU A 21 0.84 10.26 -5.15
CA GLU A 21 -0.50 9.69 -5.32
C GLU A 21 -0.81 8.63 -4.24
N MET A 22 0.15 7.75 -3.95
CA MET A 22 -0.01 6.74 -2.91
C MET A 22 -0.25 7.38 -1.53
N THR A 23 0.55 8.37 -1.15
CA THR A 23 0.36 9.13 0.09
C THR A 23 -1.03 9.74 0.17
N HIS A 24 -1.49 10.40 -0.90
CA HIS A 24 -2.81 11.02 -0.93
C HIS A 24 -3.96 10.01 -0.76
N LEU A 25 -3.86 8.82 -1.37
CA LEU A 25 -4.88 7.79 -1.19
C LEU A 25 -4.91 7.20 0.21
N HIS A 26 -3.76 7.12 0.88
CA HIS A 26 -3.70 6.68 2.28
C HIS A 26 -4.32 7.72 3.21
N GLU A 27 -4.05 9.01 2.99
CA GLU A 27 -4.61 10.12 3.78
C GLU A 27 -6.15 10.15 3.72
N THR A 28 -6.72 9.93 2.52
CA THR A 28 -8.16 10.03 2.28
C THR A 28 -8.92 8.70 2.46
N ARG A 29 -8.22 7.61 2.80
CA ARG A 29 -8.81 6.27 2.88
C ARG A 29 -9.94 6.19 3.89
N HIS A 30 -9.71 6.72 5.09
CA HIS A 30 -10.68 6.62 6.17
C HIS A 30 -11.94 7.43 5.86
N ASP A 31 -11.77 8.63 5.34
CA ASP A 31 -12.88 9.49 4.92
C ASP A 31 -13.71 8.84 3.81
N THR A 32 -13.05 8.19 2.85
CA THR A 32 -13.72 7.42 1.79
C THR A 32 -14.53 6.26 2.36
N VAL A 33 -14.03 5.59 3.41
CA VAL A 33 -14.76 4.52 4.09
C VAL A 33 -15.99 5.03 4.85
N LEU A 34 -15.89 6.19 5.51
CA LEU A 34 -16.96 6.70 6.38
C LEU A 34 -18.01 7.56 5.66
N GLY A 35 -17.69 8.15 4.51
CA GLY A 35 -18.58 9.07 3.81
C GLY A 35 -18.67 8.86 2.29
N GLY A 36 -17.92 7.92 1.73
CA GLY A 36 -17.98 7.58 0.31
C GLY A 36 -19.20 6.71 -0.04
N SER A 37 -19.62 6.76 -1.30
CA SER A 37 -20.49 5.74 -1.85
C SER A 37 -19.75 4.41 -1.99
N GLU A 38 -20.50 3.31 -2.16
CA GLU A 38 -19.91 2.00 -2.42
C GLU A 38 -19.00 2.01 -3.67
N ASP A 39 -19.47 2.61 -4.76
CA ASP A 39 -18.68 2.81 -5.98
C ASP A 39 -17.39 3.62 -5.70
N ALA A 40 -17.48 4.69 -4.91
CA ALA A 40 -16.31 5.51 -4.58
C ALA A 40 -15.27 4.69 -3.80
N LEU A 41 -15.72 3.87 -2.85
CA LEU A 41 -14.84 2.97 -2.08
C LEU A 41 -14.22 1.88 -2.97
N GLU A 42 -14.97 1.32 -3.91
CA GLU A 42 -14.46 0.33 -4.86
C GLU A 42 -13.34 0.92 -5.72
N VAL A 43 -13.61 2.07 -6.36
CA VAL A 43 -12.64 2.78 -7.20
C VAL A 43 -11.39 3.15 -6.40
N HIS A 44 -11.56 3.68 -5.19
CA HIS A 44 -10.45 4.05 -4.31
C HIS A 44 -9.60 2.84 -3.93
N THR A 45 -10.25 1.72 -3.59
CA THR A 45 -9.56 0.48 -3.23
C THR A 45 -8.77 -0.08 -4.39
N ARG A 46 -9.37 -0.14 -5.58
CA ARG A 46 -8.68 -0.60 -6.77
C ARG A 46 -7.44 0.24 -7.07
N ARG A 47 -7.58 1.56 -7.11
CA ARG A 47 -6.46 2.46 -7.40
C ARG A 47 -5.34 2.37 -6.37
N MET A 48 -5.69 2.25 -5.08
CA MET A 48 -4.73 2.05 -4.01
C MET A 48 -3.90 0.78 -4.20
N LEU A 49 -4.56 -0.35 -4.48
CA LEU A 49 -3.88 -1.63 -4.71
C LEU A 49 -2.97 -1.59 -5.95
N GLU A 50 -3.41 -0.94 -7.03
CA GLU A 50 -2.63 -0.76 -8.26
C GLU A 50 -1.34 0.05 -8.01
N LEU A 51 -1.42 1.15 -7.24
CA LEU A 51 -0.25 1.98 -6.89
C LEU A 51 0.67 1.27 -5.90
N GLU A 52 0.13 0.57 -4.90
CA GLU A 52 0.93 -0.20 -3.94
C GLU A 52 1.71 -1.32 -4.64
N ALA A 53 1.08 -2.06 -5.54
CA ALA A 53 1.75 -3.11 -6.30
C ALA A 53 2.93 -2.56 -7.11
N GLU A 54 2.74 -1.40 -7.75
CA GLU A 54 3.81 -0.76 -8.51
C GLU A 54 4.92 -0.20 -7.60
N PHE A 55 4.58 0.40 -6.45
CA PHE A 55 5.54 0.87 -5.46
C PHE A 55 6.42 -0.28 -4.94
N LEU A 56 5.81 -1.40 -4.55
CA LEU A 56 6.53 -2.60 -4.10
C LEU A 56 7.47 -3.16 -5.19
N ARG A 57 7.06 -3.09 -6.45
CA ARG A 57 7.86 -3.54 -7.60
C ARG A 57 9.07 -2.63 -7.85
N ARG A 58 8.90 -1.30 -7.73
CA ARG A 58 9.96 -0.31 -8.01
C ARG A 58 10.93 -0.11 -6.86
N PHE A 59 10.45 -0.17 -5.63
CA PHE A 59 11.24 0.17 -4.44
C PHE A 59 11.31 -0.99 -3.43
N PRO A 60 11.82 -2.17 -3.83
CA PRO A 60 11.85 -3.35 -2.96
C PRO A 60 12.67 -3.13 -1.68
N SER A 61 13.70 -2.28 -1.74
CA SER A 61 14.52 -1.92 -0.56
C SER A 61 13.78 -1.03 0.43
N GLU A 62 12.96 -0.08 -0.05
CA GLU A 62 12.14 0.79 0.82
C GLU A 62 10.95 0.02 1.40
N ALA A 63 10.37 -0.88 0.60
CA ALA A 63 9.27 -1.74 0.98
C ALA A 63 9.69 -2.93 1.86
N ALA A 64 10.99 -3.14 2.08
CA ALA A 64 11.48 -4.24 2.88
C ALA A 64 10.88 -4.16 4.30
N PRO A 65 10.31 -5.27 4.83
CA PRO A 65 9.78 -5.27 6.19
C PRO A 65 10.86 -4.86 7.19
N ASP A 66 10.56 -3.87 8.05
CA ASP A 66 11.39 -3.62 9.23
C ASP A 66 11.40 -4.91 10.06
N PRO A 67 12.58 -5.54 10.31
CA PRO A 67 12.67 -6.78 11.06
C PRO A 67 11.90 -6.71 12.39
N ARG A 68 11.90 -5.55 13.06
CA ARG A 68 11.20 -5.33 14.35
C ARG A 68 9.68 -5.27 14.21
N ARG A 69 9.17 -4.91 13.03
CA ARG A 69 7.73 -4.93 12.72
C ARG A 69 7.24 -6.30 12.23
N THR A 70 8.13 -7.26 12.05
CA THR A 70 7.72 -8.65 11.82
C THR A 70 7.31 -9.32 13.14
N ARG A 71 6.37 -10.28 13.08
CA ARG A 71 6.00 -11.07 14.27
C ARG A 71 7.18 -11.82 14.89
N ALA A 72 8.17 -12.21 14.09
CA ALA A 72 9.39 -12.84 14.58
C ALA A 72 10.23 -11.83 15.38
N GLY A 73 10.56 -10.69 14.78
CA GLY A 73 11.35 -9.66 15.43
C GLY A 73 10.68 -9.06 16.67
N SER A 74 9.36 -8.86 16.68
CA SER A 74 8.65 -8.41 17.90
C SER A 74 8.71 -9.45 19.04
N ARG A 75 8.83 -10.75 18.72
CA ARG A 75 8.98 -11.81 19.73
C ARG A 75 10.41 -11.88 20.25
N GLU A 76 11.39 -11.76 19.36
CA GLU A 76 12.81 -11.67 19.74
C GLU A 76 13.07 -10.48 20.67
N GLU A 77 12.54 -9.31 20.35
CA GLU A 77 12.62 -8.11 21.20
C GLU A 77 11.93 -8.32 22.56
N ALA A 78 10.77 -9.00 22.58
CA ALA A 78 10.03 -9.30 23.80
C ALA A 78 10.63 -10.48 24.61
N GLY A 79 11.77 -11.05 24.20
CA GLY A 79 12.40 -12.21 24.85
C GLY A 79 11.56 -13.49 24.78
N ARG A 80 10.61 -13.57 23.84
CA ARG A 80 9.73 -14.72 23.64
C ARG A 80 10.37 -15.66 22.61
N PRO A 81 10.36 -16.99 22.84
CA PRO A 81 10.89 -17.92 21.85
C PRO A 81 10.11 -17.82 20.54
N VAL A 82 10.84 -17.73 19.42
CA VAL A 82 10.30 -17.83 18.07
C VAL A 82 10.05 -19.31 17.75
N PRO A 83 8.81 -19.75 17.48
CA PRO A 83 8.55 -21.14 17.14
C PRO A 83 9.13 -21.46 15.75
N GLY A 84 10.03 -22.44 15.67
CA GLY A 84 10.59 -22.95 14.41
C GLY A 84 12.09 -22.71 14.17
N SER A 85 12.81 -22.06 15.08
CA SER A 85 14.27 -22.00 15.04
C SER A 85 14.86 -23.23 15.73
N GLY A 86 14.92 -24.35 15.00
CA GLY A 86 15.61 -25.58 15.38
C GLY A 86 16.49 -26.07 14.23
#